data_AF-K2FST0-F1
#
_entry.id   AF-K2FST0-F1
#
_cell.length_a   1.000
_cell.length_b   1.000
_cell.length_c   1.000
_cell.angle_alpha   90.00
_cell.angle_beta   90.00
_cell.angle_gamma   90.00
#
_symmetry.space_group_name_H-M   'P 1'
#
loop_
_entity.id
_entity.type
_entity.pdbx_description
1 polymer ?
#
loop_
_entity_poly.entity_id
_entity_poly.type
_entity_poly.pdbx_seq_one_letter_code
_entity_poly.pdbx_strand_id
1 'polypeptide(L)'
;MEKKLTDLGFEMFKKTVIQLTSSRVNELKTNEQNHSDATYTKKLSKQDGFVSFENLKLKIENSSEDLYNLFRGLHPWPGIWTLLRQDFGGQAQKRLKITDIELFNGKLIIKKVQLEGKKEVDFETFNKAYKLF
;
A
#
# COMPACT_ATOMS: atom_id res chain seq x y z
N MET A 1 -4.09 -9.41 0.63
CA MET A 1 -5.06 -9.54 1.74
C MET A 1 -6.48 -9.66 1.18
N GLU A 2 -6.87 -8.77 0.26
CA GLU A 2 -8.17 -8.73 -0.44
C GLU A 2 -8.77 -10.11 -0.77
N LYS A 3 -8.12 -10.90 -1.64
CA LYS A 3 -8.65 -12.22 -2.07
C LYS A 3 -9.04 -13.14 -0.90
N LYS A 4 -8.19 -13.23 0.13
CA LYS A 4 -8.48 -14.08 1.31
C LYS A 4 -9.70 -13.58 2.09
N LEU A 5 -9.88 -12.27 2.20
CA LEU A 5 -11.02 -11.66 2.88
C LEU A 5 -12.30 -11.78 2.04
N THR A 6 -12.21 -11.72 0.73
CA THR A 6 -13.34 -11.94 -0.18
C THR A 6 -13.93 -13.34 0.03
N ASP A 7 -13.07 -14.37 0.02
CA ASP A 7 -13.50 -15.76 0.19
C ASP A 7 -14.12 -15.98 1.58
N LEU A 8 -13.46 -15.47 2.63
CA LEU A 8 -13.96 -15.56 4.00
C LEU A 8 -15.30 -14.81 4.17
N GLY A 9 -15.38 -13.60 3.63
CA GLY A 9 -16.58 -12.75 3.69
C GLY A 9 -17.76 -13.40 2.97
N PHE A 10 -17.53 -14.02 1.81
CA PHE A 10 -18.56 -14.75 1.07
C PHE A 10 -19.10 -15.94 1.89
N GLU A 11 -18.21 -16.74 2.46
CA GLU A 11 -18.61 -17.90 3.28
C GLU A 11 -19.36 -17.48 4.55
N MET A 12 -18.94 -16.40 5.20
CA MET A 12 -19.65 -15.82 6.33
C MET A 12 -21.03 -15.32 5.91
N PHE A 13 -21.11 -14.52 4.85
CA PHE A 13 -22.36 -13.96 4.35
C PHE A 13 -23.38 -15.04 4.01
N LYS A 14 -22.96 -16.08 3.26
CA LYS A 14 -23.79 -17.22 2.90
C LYS A 14 -24.39 -17.91 4.14
N LYS A 15 -23.56 -18.20 5.16
CA LYS A 15 -24.02 -18.83 6.41
C LYS A 15 -25.02 -17.94 7.15
N THR A 16 -24.72 -16.65 7.28
CA THR A 16 -25.59 -15.68 7.95
C THR A 16 -26.95 -15.55 7.26
N VAL A 17 -26.99 -15.45 5.93
CA VAL A 17 -28.26 -15.36 5.17
C VAL A 17 -29.12 -16.62 5.34
N ILE A 18 -28.52 -17.80 5.36
CA ILE A 18 -29.24 -19.06 5.61
C ILE A 18 -29.84 -19.06 7.03
N GLN A 19 -29.07 -18.64 8.03
CA GLN A 19 -29.57 -18.54 9.41
C GLN A 19 -30.72 -17.54 9.53
N LEU A 20 -30.61 -16.38 8.88
CA LEU A 20 -31.64 -15.33 8.89
C LEU A 20 -32.95 -15.73 8.23
N THR A 21 -32.90 -16.50 7.13
CA THR A 21 -34.09 -16.88 6.35
C THR A 21 -34.74 -18.18 6.82
N SER A 22 -34.03 -18.99 7.61
CA SER A 22 -34.56 -20.21 8.21
C SER A 22 -35.30 -19.93 9.53
N SER A 23 -36.05 -20.91 10.04
CA SER A 23 -36.65 -20.87 11.38
C SER A 23 -35.62 -20.80 12.54
N ARG A 24 -34.32 -20.79 12.22
CA ARG A 24 -33.20 -20.65 13.18
C ARG A 24 -32.79 -19.21 13.47
N VAL A 25 -33.58 -18.22 13.05
CA VAL A 25 -33.30 -16.80 13.31
C VAL A 25 -33.08 -16.52 14.81
N ASN A 26 -33.78 -17.23 15.69
CA ASN A 26 -33.66 -17.09 17.15
C ASN A 26 -32.33 -17.63 17.72
N GLU A 27 -31.55 -18.38 16.93
CA GLU A 27 -30.22 -18.88 17.34
C GLU A 27 -29.09 -17.87 17.04
N LEU A 28 -29.38 -16.80 16.30
CA LEU A 28 -28.41 -15.75 15.98
C LEU A 28 -28.08 -14.92 17.22
N LYS A 29 -26.83 -15.05 17.68
CA LYS A 29 -26.30 -14.23 18.78
C LYS A 29 -25.78 -12.90 18.23
N THR A 30 -26.42 -11.80 18.62
CA THR A 30 -25.92 -10.46 18.38
C THR A 30 -25.05 -9.99 19.55
N ASN A 31 -24.03 -9.19 19.26
CA ASN A 31 -23.22 -8.52 20.27
C ASN A 31 -23.19 -7.04 19.93
N GLU A 32 -23.50 -6.19 20.90
CA GLU A 32 -23.41 -4.74 20.74
C GLU A 32 -21.95 -4.32 20.53
N GLN A 33 -21.71 -3.33 19.65
CA GLN A 33 -20.36 -2.81 19.41
C GLN A 33 -19.92 -1.93 20.58
N ASN A 34 -18.67 -2.08 21.04
CA ASN A 34 -18.11 -1.16 22.02
C ASN A 34 -17.71 0.17 21.36
N HIS A 35 -18.44 1.25 21.67
CA HIS A 35 -18.20 2.56 21.09
C HIS A 35 -16.83 3.17 21.46
N SER A 36 -16.22 2.78 22.59
CA SER A 36 -14.88 3.26 22.94
C SER A 36 -13.78 2.76 22.01
N ASP A 37 -14.02 1.62 21.35
CA ASP A 37 -13.04 0.95 20.49
C ASP A 37 -13.26 1.29 19.01
N ALA A 38 -14.27 2.10 18.71
CA ALA A 38 -14.60 2.47 17.34
C ALA A 38 -13.49 3.32 16.72
N THR A 39 -13.01 2.89 15.55
CA THR A 39 -12.08 3.66 14.73
C THR A 39 -12.66 3.88 13.34
N TYR A 40 -12.20 4.94 12.67
CA TYR A 40 -12.71 5.32 11.35
C TYR A 40 -11.58 5.25 10.32
N THR A 41 -11.91 4.66 9.17
CA THR A 41 -11.05 4.70 7.99
C THR A 41 -11.55 5.73 6.99
N LYS A 42 -10.64 6.32 6.22
CA LYS A 42 -10.97 7.29 5.17
C LYS A 42 -10.84 6.64 3.80
N LYS A 43 -11.59 7.16 2.84
CA LYS A 43 -11.39 6.79 1.44
C LYS A 43 -9.99 7.22 1.01
N LEU A 44 -9.20 6.26 0.51
CA LEU A 44 -7.89 6.54 -0.03
C LEU A 44 -7.98 7.44 -1.26
N SER A 45 -6.97 8.27 -1.43
CA SER A 45 -6.72 9.18 -2.54
C SER A 45 -5.31 8.95 -3.06
N LYS A 46 -5.01 9.50 -4.25
CA LYS A 46 -3.64 9.46 -4.78
C LYS A 46 -2.63 10.16 -3.86
N GLN A 47 -3.06 11.15 -3.09
CA GLN A 47 -2.19 11.94 -2.23
C GLN A 47 -1.69 11.15 -1.02
N ASP A 48 -2.45 10.14 -0.55
CA ASP A 48 -2.05 9.29 0.58
C ASP A 48 -0.80 8.45 0.26
N GLY A 49 -0.51 8.24 -1.04
CA GLY A 49 0.70 7.59 -1.52
C GLY A 49 1.92 8.51 -1.66
N PHE A 50 1.77 9.81 -1.50
CA PHE A 50 2.87 10.75 -1.70
C PHE A 50 3.83 10.74 -0.51
N VAL A 51 5.10 10.50 -0.79
CA VAL A 51 6.21 10.70 0.17
C VAL A 51 7.19 11.67 -0.48
N SER A 52 7.58 12.74 0.22
CA SER A 52 8.60 13.66 -0.29
C SER A 52 9.91 12.92 -0.57
N PHE A 53 10.69 13.39 -1.54
CA PHE A 53 11.91 12.71 -1.95
C PHE A 53 12.89 12.53 -0.78
N GLU A 54 13.10 13.60 0.00
CA GLU A 54 13.96 13.56 1.20
C GLU A 54 13.48 12.55 2.24
N ASN A 55 12.17 12.54 2.54
CA ASN A 55 11.62 11.58 3.51
C ASN A 55 11.69 10.14 3.00
N LEU A 56 11.51 9.94 1.70
CA LEU A 56 11.64 8.62 1.07
C LEU A 56 13.07 8.13 1.19
N LYS A 57 14.06 8.98 0.86
CA LYS A 57 15.48 8.67 0.97
C LYS A 57 15.86 8.31 2.41
N LEU A 58 15.49 9.15 3.38
CA LEU A 58 15.73 8.90 4.80
C LEU A 58 15.12 7.59 5.29
N LYS A 59 13.88 7.27 4.88
CA LYS A 59 13.20 6.04 5.26
C LYS A 59 13.83 4.79 4.65
N ILE A 60 14.40 4.89 3.44
CA ILE A 60 15.16 3.81 2.81
C ILE A 60 16.47 3.59 3.57
N GLU A 61 17.23 4.65 3.81
CA GLU A 61 18.52 4.60 4.52
C GLU A 61 18.38 4.01 5.93
N ASN A 62 17.34 4.41 6.66
CA ASN A 62 17.05 3.93 8.01
C ASN A 62 16.34 2.57 8.06
N SER A 63 16.07 1.92 6.92
CA SER A 63 15.29 0.68 6.86
C SER A 63 13.95 0.77 7.62
N SER A 64 13.20 1.83 7.39
CA SER A 64 11.97 2.13 8.14
C SER A 64 10.88 1.09 7.87
N GLU A 65 10.48 0.35 8.91
CA GLU A 65 9.35 -0.59 8.86
C GLU A 65 8.04 0.12 8.52
N ASP A 66 7.86 1.38 8.94
CA ASP A 66 6.71 2.19 8.56
C ASP A 66 6.57 2.37 7.04
N LEU A 67 7.70 2.48 6.32
CA LEU A 67 7.66 2.58 4.86
C LEU A 67 7.18 1.27 4.23
N TYR A 68 7.61 0.14 4.78
CA TYR A 68 7.13 -1.18 4.36
C TYR A 68 5.64 -1.37 4.66
N ASN A 69 5.19 -0.97 5.85
CA ASN A 69 3.78 -1.03 6.26
C ASN A 69 2.89 -0.12 5.42
N LEU A 70 3.38 1.08 5.08
CA LEU A 70 2.72 1.98 4.15
C LEU A 70 2.63 1.35 2.75
N PHE A 71 3.71 0.72 2.27
CA PHE A 71 3.73 0.08 0.95
C PHE A 71 2.69 -1.03 0.84
N ARG A 72 2.68 -1.98 1.77
CA ARG A 72 1.69 -3.08 1.77
C ARG A 72 0.25 -2.61 2.00
N GLY A 73 0.05 -1.48 2.67
CA GLY A 73 -1.27 -0.89 2.91
C GLY A 73 -1.82 -0.15 1.68
N LEU A 74 -0.95 0.42 0.86
CA LEU A 74 -1.32 1.21 -0.33
C LEU A 74 -1.06 0.47 -1.65
N HIS A 75 -0.60 -0.78 -1.64
CA HIS A 75 -0.37 -1.57 -2.84
C HIS A 75 -1.63 -2.36 -3.24
N PRO A 76 -2.03 -2.37 -4.52
CA PRO A 76 -1.37 -1.72 -5.66
C PRO A 76 -1.76 -0.24 -5.86
N TRP A 77 -2.83 0.22 -5.21
CA TRP A 77 -3.33 1.59 -5.33
C TRP A 77 -3.59 2.21 -3.94
N PRO A 78 -3.20 3.49 -3.72
CA PRO A 78 -2.57 4.44 -4.65
C PRO A 78 -1.09 4.17 -4.99
N GLY A 79 -0.45 3.25 -4.24
CA GLY A 79 0.99 3.00 -4.29
C GLY A 79 1.81 4.14 -3.70
N ILE A 80 3.07 3.87 -3.37
CA ILE A 80 4.00 4.91 -2.90
C ILE A 80 4.63 5.61 -4.09
N TRP A 81 4.67 6.95 -4.05
CA TRP A 81 5.31 7.75 -5.09
C TRP A 81 5.92 9.04 -4.55
N THR A 82 6.92 9.53 -5.27
CA THR A 82 7.59 10.79 -4.98
C THR A 82 7.77 11.62 -6.25
N LEU A 83 8.28 12.85 -6.10
CA LEU A 83 8.58 13.78 -7.18
C LEU A 83 10.08 14.01 -7.24
N LEU A 84 10.67 13.74 -8.39
CA LEU A 84 12.10 13.96 -8.65
C LEU A 84 12.27 15.30 -9.35
N ARG A 85 13.13 16.16 -8.80
CA ARG A 85 13.49 17.48 -9.35
C ARG A 85 14.86 17.37 -10.03
N GLN A 86 14.89 16.85 -11.24
CA GLN A 86 16.07 16.79 -12.10
C GLN A 86 15.63 17.05 -13.54
N ASP A 87 16.52 17.58 -14.38
CA ASP A 87 16.24 17.70 -15.81
C ASP A 87 16.22 16.30 -16.44
N PHE A 88 15.01 15.82 -16.76
CA PHE A 88 14.79 14.55 -17.45
C PHE A 88 14.55 14.75 -18.96
N GLY A 89 15.36 15.58 -19.60
CA GLY A 89 15.27 15.88 -21.03
C GLY A 89 14.16 16.87 -21.36
N GLY A 90 14.08 17.98 -20.63
CA GLY A 90 13.12 19.07 -20.86
C GLY A 90 11.89 19.08 -19.95
N GLN A 91 11.82 18.19 -18.95
CA GLN A 91 10.79 18.22 -17.90
C GLN A 91 11.45 18.46 -16.53
N ALA A 92 11.05 19.54 -15.87
CA ALA A 92 11.60 19.96 -14.58
C ALA A 92 11.27 19.01 -13.41
N GLN A 93 10.22 18.18 -13.54
CA GLN A 93 9.78 17.29 -12.48
C GLN A 93 9.11 16.02 -13.05
N LYS A 94 9.47 14.85 -12.54
CA LYS A 94 8.83 13.56 -12.87
C LYS A 94 8.42 12.80 -11.64
N ARG A 95 7.31 12.05 -11.73
CA ARG A 95 6.90 11.11 -10.68
C ARG A 95 7.72 9.83 -10.75
N LEU A 96 8.22 9.38 -9.59
CA LEU A 96 8.76 8.03 -9.40
C LEU A 96 7.81 7.24 -8.51
N LYS A 97 7.36 6.08 -8.96
CA LYS A 97 6.59 5.13 -8.16
C LYS A 97 7.50 4.02 -7.65
N ILE A 98 7.26 3.60 -6.42
CA ILE A 98 7.87 2.38 -5.87
C ILE A 98 6.88 1.24 -6.10
N THR A 99 7.31 0.23 -6.86
CA THR A 99 6.41 -0.85 -7.31
C THR A 99 6.69 -2.17 -6.61
N ASP A 100 7.90 -2.37 -6.09
CA ASP A 100 8.26 -3.57 -5.34
C ASP A 100 9.26 -3.25 -4.21
N ILE A 101 8.94 -3.71 -3.01
CA ILE A 101 9.73 -3.54 -1.78
C ILE A 101 9.76 -4.87 -1.02
N GLU A 102 10.93 -5.21 -0.51
CA GLU A 102 11.15 -6.33 0.39
C GLU A 102 11.69 -5.84 1.74
N LEU A 103 11.27 -6.50 2.82
CA LEU A 103 11.85 -6.32 4.15
C LEU A 103 12.46 -7.65 4.58
N PHE A 104 13.78 -7.72 4.65
CA PHE A 104 14.51 -8.95 4.99
C PHE A 104 15.44 -8.70 6.17
N ASN A 105 15.29 -9.46 7.26
CA ASN A 105 16.05 -9.29 8.50
C ASN A 105 16.08 -7.84 9.02
N GLY A 106 14.94 -7.14 8.96
CA GLY A 106 14.83 -5.73 9.36
C GLY A 106 15.45 -4.72 8.38
N LYS A 107 16.00 -5.18 7.26
CA LYS A 107 16.55 -4.32 6.21
C LYS A 107 15.55 -4.12 5.09
N LEU A 108 15.25 -2.86 4.77
CA LEU A 108 14.35 -2.49 3.68
C LEU A 108 15.12 -2.48 2.36
N ILE A 109 14.58 -3.14 1.34
CA ILE A 109 15.20 -3.26 0.01
C ILE A 109 14.15 -2.88 -1.03
N ILE A 110 14.39 -1.81 -1.78
CA ILE A 110 13.56 -1.48 -2.95
C ILE A 110 14.04 -2.32 -4.12
N LYS A 111 13.15 -3.16 -4.67
CA LYS A 111 13.47 -4.02 -5.82
C LYS A 111 13.21 -3.30 -7.12
N LYS A 112 12.03 -2.67 -7.26
CA LYS A 112 11.59 -2.09 -8.53
C LYS A 112 10.92 -0.75 -8.36
N VAL A 113 11.08 0.07 -9.40
CA VAL A 113 10.51 1.40 -9.51
C VAL A 113 9.99 1.66 -10.92
N GLN A 114 9.08 2.61 -11.03
CA GLN A 114 8.57 3.09 -12.30
C GLN A 114 8.67 4.61 -12.37
N LEU A 115 9.50 5.11 -13.28
CA LEU A 115 9.54 6.53 -13.63
C LEU A 115 8.38 6.85 -14.58
N GLU A 116 7.80 8.03 -14.42
CA GLU A 116 6.72 8.52 -15.28
C GLU A 116 7.06 8.45 -16.76
N GLY A 117 6.15 7.87 -17.56
CA GLY A 117 6.33 7.65 -18.99
C GLY A 117 7.30 6.52 -19.35
N LYS A 118 7.81 5.76 -18.37
CA LYS A 118 8.71 4.62 -18.59
C LYS A 118 8.10 3.31 -18.05
N LYS A 119 8.68 2.19 -18.48
CA LYS A 119 8.36 0.87 -17.94
C LYS A 119 8.98 0.72 -16.54
N GLU A 120 8.42 -0.20 -15.77
CA GLU A 120 9.03 -0.65 -14.52
C GLU A 120 10.44 -1.20 -14.78
N VAL A 121 11.37 -0.88 -13.89
CA VAL A 121 12.77 -1.32 -13.93
C VAL A 121 13.27 -1.61 -12.52
N ASP A 122 14.36 -2.38 -12.43
CA ASP A 122 15.03 -2.62 -11.16
C ASP A 122 15.62 -1.33 -10.59
N PHE A 123 15.56 -1.20 -9.26
CA PHE A 123 16.00 0.00 -8.55
C PHE A 123 17.50 0.25 -8.74
N GLU A 124 18.32 -0.80 -8.80
CA GLU A 124 19.75 -0.68 -9.05
C GLU A 124 20.03 -0.09 -10.44
N THR A 125 19.31 -0.58 -11.47
CA THR A 125 19.42 -0.06 -12.84
C THR A 125 18.98 1.40 -12.92
N PHE A 126 17.88 1.74 -12.25
CA PHE A 126 17.42 3.12 -12.12
C PHE A 126 18.49 4.01 -11.48
N ASN A 127 19.07 3.59 -10.35
CA ASN A 127 20.03 4.41 -9.63
C ASN A 127 21.38 4.54 -10.37
N LYS A 128 21.80 3.52 -11.13
CA LYS A 128 22.98 3.63 -12.02
C LYS A 128 22.80 4.71 -13.09
N ALA A 129 21.60 4.82 -13.66
CA ALA A 129 21.29 5.78 -14.71
C ALA A 129 21.16 7.22 -14.21
N TYR A 130 20.46 7.41 -13.07
CA TYR A 130 20.09 8.75 -12.59
C TYR A 130 20.91 9.25 -11.39
N LYS A 131 21.53 8.34 -10.61
CA LYS A 131 22.37 8.64 -9.43
C LYS A 131 21.70 9.56 -8.42
N LEU A 132 20.47 9.22 -8.05
CA LEU A 132 19.61 10.05 -7.18
C LEU A 132 19.59 9.56 -5.72
N PHE A 133 19.72 8.25 -5.52
CA PHE A 133 19.70 7.62 -4.21
C PHE A 133 21.11 7.33 -3.73
#